data_AF-A0A7S0YIZ1-F1
#
_entry.id   AF-A0A7S0YIZ1-F1
#
_cell.length_a   1.000
_cell.length_b   1.000
_cell.length_c   1.000
_cell.angle_alpha   90.00
_cell.angle_beta   90.00
_cell.angle_gamma   90.00
#
_symmetry.space_group_name_H-M   'P 1'
#
loop_
_entity.id
_entity.type
_entity.pdbx_description
1 polymer ?
#
loop_
_entity_poly.entity_id
_entity_poly.type
_entity_poly.pdbx_seq_one_letter_code
_entity_poly.pdbx_strand_id
1 'polypeptide(L)'
;GITTSRSHPFSLTVNAINDEPSFQVANVTVTEDAFSNATYTNATAITSIFTGPNELAQGPVTFTCTYVSGDLLIAGGVPTVTATAAGFIWTATMTFRTLPYRNGKATFLMTMNDGGGTPGIFSHGENFTIEVLPVNNPPA
;
A
#
# COMPACT_ATOMS: atom_id res chain seq x y z
N GLY A 1 -25.58 -49.28 36.48
CA GLY A 1 -26.04 -47.90 36.29
C GLY A 1 -25.40 -47.35 35.04
N ILE A 2 -26.18 -46.74 34.15
CA ILE A 2 -25.64 -45.94 33.06
C ILE A 2 -26.45 -44.65 32.96
N THR A 3 -25.85 -43.52 33.34
CA THR A 3 -26.34 -42.19 33.02
C THR A 3 -25.57 -41.71 31.80
N THR A 4 -26.19 -41.77 30.63
CA THR A 4 -25.67 -41.11 29.43
C THR A 4 -26.37 -39.75 29.30
N SER A 5 -25.64 -38.66 29.54
CA SER A 5 -26.14 -37.32 29.30
C SER A 5 -26.16 -37.04 27.79
N ARG A 6 -27.25 -36.42 27.31
CA ARG A 6 -27.39 -35.99 25.92
C ARG A 6 -26.47 -34.79 25.67
N SER A 7 -25.69 -34.84 24.59
CA SER A 7 -24.93 -33.67 24.14
C SER A 7 -25.87 -32.65 23.48
N HIS A 8 -25.79 -31.39 23.88
CA HIS A 8 -26.55 -30.29 23.28
C HIS A 8 -25.58 -29.37 22.54
N PRO A 9 -25.72 -29.22 21.21
CA PRO A 9 -24.94 -28.23 20.49
C PRO A 9 -25.41 -26.82 20.88
N PHE A 10 -24.46 -25.94 21.13
CA PHE A 10 -24.71 -24.50 21.25
C PHE A 10 -23.88 -23.79 20.19
N SER A 11 -24.42 -22.70 19.64
CA SER A 11 -23.73 -21.83 18.70
C SER A 11 -23.28 -20.57 19.42
N LEU A 12 -21.98 -20.30 19.42
CA LEU A 12 -21.41 -19.03 19.86
C LEU A 12 -21.04 -18.20 18.63
N THR A 13 -21.64 -17.03 18.50
CA THR A 13 -21.24 -16.03 17.50
C THR A 13 -20.31 -15.04 18.17
N VAL A 14 -19.05 -15.00 17.72
CA VAL A 14 -18.09 -13.96 18.11
C VAL A 14 -18.15 -12.87 17.05
N ASN A 15 -18.47 -11.65 17.47
CA ASN A 15 -18.39 -10.48 16.59
C ASN A 15 -16.92 -10.04 16.52
N ALA A 16 -16.37 -9.91 15.33
CA ALA A 16 -15.03 -9.34 15.13
C ALA A 16 -15.06 -7.83 15.43
N ILE A 17 -13.98 -7.32 16.03
CA ILE A 17 -13.68 -5.90 16.18
C ILE A 17 -12.58 -5.60 15.15
N ASN A 18 -12.64 -4.43 14.50
CA ASN A 18 -11.62 -4.07 13.51
C ASN A 18 -10.22 -3.96 14.13
N ASP A 19 -9.24 -4.71 13.61
CA ASP A 19 -7.83 -4.62 13.95
C ASP A 19 -7.11 -3.60 13.04
N GLU A 20 -5.91 -3.16 13.42
CA GLU A 20 -5.14 -2.20 12.61
C GLU A 20 -4.48 -2.90 11.41
N PRO A 21 -4.68 -2.40 10.16
CA PRO A 21 -4.00 -2.97 9.01
C PRO A 21 -2.49 -2.66 9.03
N SER A 22 -1.70 -3.46 8.33
CA SER A 22 -0.26 -3.25 8.20
C SER A 22 0.27 -3.59 6.81
N PHE A 23 1.39 -2.98 6.44
CA PHE A 23 2.10 -3.22 5.18
C PHE A 23 3.57 -2.79 5.33
N GLN A 24 4.39 -3.09 4.33
CA GLN A 24 5.72 -2.53 4.16
C GLN A 24 5.86 -1.92 2.77
N VAL A 25 6.61 -0.83 2.67
CA VAL A 25 6.94 -0.18 1.39
C VAL A 25 8.45 0.04 1.25
N ALA A 26 9.00 -0.30 0.10
CA ALA A 26 10.41 -0.11 -0.22
C ALA A 26 10.66 1.23 -0.93
N ASN A 27 11.89 1.74 -0.79
CA ASN A 27 12.36 2.86 -1.60
C ASN A 27 12.45 2.47 -3.08
N VAL A 28 12.22 3.44 -3.96
CA VAL A 28 12.27 3.26 -5.42
C VAL A 28 13.35 4.17 -6.00
N THR A 29 14.15 3.63 -6.91
CA THR A 29 15.14 4.39 -7.67
C THR A 29 14.89 4.18 -9.16
N VAL A 30 14.84 5.26 -9.92
CA VAL A 30 14.72 5.27 -11.39
C VAL A 30 15.74 6.26 -11.97
N THR A 31 16.02 6.16 -13.26
CA THR A 31 16.83 7.19 -13.96
C THR A 31 15.92 8.27 -14.51
N GLU A 32 16.43 9.50 -14.62
CA GLU A 32 15.71 10.58 -15.28
C GLU A 32 15.32 10.19 -16.71
N ASP A 33 14.22 10.79 -17.18
CA ASP A 33 13.62 10.59 -18.50
C ASP A 33 13.13 9.18 -18.85
N ALA A 34 13.45 8.14 -18.07
CA ALA A 34 12.97 6.77 -18.31
C ALA A 34 11.44 6.65 -18.27
N PHE A 35 10.79 7.47 -17.43
CA PHE A 35 9.35 7.45 -17.20
C PHE A 35 8.70 8.84 -17.33
N SER A 36 9.34 9.75 -18.08
CA SER A 36 8.74 11.05 -18.40
C SER A 36 7.61 10.90 -19.42
N ASN A 37 7.78 9.98 -20.37
CA ASN A 37 6.82 9.67 -21.44
C ASN A 37 6.11 8.31 -21.28
N ALA A 38 6.40 7.57 -20.21
CA ALA A 38 5.81 6.26 -19.92
C ALA A 38 5.49 6.11 -18.44
N THR A 39 4.53 5.25 -18.09
CA THR A 39 4.18 4.98 -16.69
C THR A 39 5.13 3.97 -16.09
N TYR A 40 5.86 4.36 -15.04
CA TYR A 40 6.55 3.42 -14.17
C TYR A 40 5.51 2.55 -13.45
N THR A 41 5.75 1.24 -13.37
CA THR A 41 4.89 0.29 -12.69
C THR A 41 5.74 -0.65 -11.84
N ASN A 42 5.43 -0.75 -10.55
CA ASN A 42 6.13 -1.65 -9.62
C ASN A 42 5.13 -2.38 -8.72
N ALA A 43 5.04 -3.69 -8.92
CA ALA A 43 4.14 -4.58 -8.20
C ALA A 43 4.79 -5.26 -6.97
N THR A 44 6.06 -4.95 -6.68
CA THR A 44 6.82 -5.58 -5.58
C THR A 44 7.30 -4.59 -4.53
N ALA A 45 7.13 -3.27 -4.75
CA ALA A 45 7.53 -2.25 -3.79
C ALA A 45 6.71 -2.28 -2.49
N ILE A 46 5.47 -2.78 -2.55
CA ILE A 46 4.57 -2.86 -1.40
C ILE A 46 4.36 -4.34 -1.08
N THR A 47 4.67 -4.72 0.15
CA THR A 47 4.68 -6.12 0.60
C THR A 47 4.08 -6.25 1.99
N SER A 48 3.95 -7.49 2.47
CA SER A 48 3.46 -7.78 3.83
C SER A 48 2.11 -7.14 4.14
N ILE A 49 1.25 -7.02 3.14
CA ILE A 49 -0.09 -6.42 3.27
C ILE A 49 -0.96 -7.37 4.11
N PHE A 50 -1.40 -6.88 5.25
CA PHE A 50 -2.20 -7.61 6.22
C PHE A 50 -3.36 -6.75 6.71
N THR A 51 -4.57 -7.29 6.66
CA THR A 51 -5.82 -6.60 6.99
C THR A 51 -6.38 -7.04 8.34
N GLY A 52 -5.58 -7.71 9.17
CA GLY A 52 -6.06 -8.27 10.44
C GLY A 52 -6.75 -9.63 10.34
N PRO A 53 -6.84 -10.38 11.46
CA PRO A 53 -7.53 -11.67 11.53
C PRO A 53 -9.08 -11.52 11.49
N ASN A 54 -9.74 -12.30 10.62
CA ASN A 54 -11.21 -12.34 10.47
C ASN A 54 -11.85 -11.07 9.88
N GLU A 55 -11.10 -10.30 9.10
CA GLU A 55 -11.52 -8.95 8.66
C GLU A 55 -11.75 -8.84 7.15
N LEU A 56 -11.76 -9.95 6.43
CA LEU A 56 -11.77 -9.90 4.95
C LEU A 56 -13.11 -9.45 4.35
N ALA A 57 -14.17 -9.42 5.16
CA ALA A 57 -15.47 -8.90 4.78
C ALA A 57 -15.57 -7.38 4.96
N GLN A 58 -14.52 -6.73 5.47
CA GLN A 58 -14.57 -5.36 5.96
C GLN A 58 -14.48 -4.31 4.84
N GLY A 59 -13.90 -4.62 3.67
CA GLY A 59 -14.01 -3.76 2.49
C GLY A 59 -12.79 -3.87 1.57
N PRO A 60 -12.71 -3.03 0.52
CA PRO A 60 -11.53 -2.99 -0.34
C PRO A 60 -10.37 -2.29 0.37
N VAL A 61 -9.18 -2.88 0.28
CA VAL A 61 -7.93 -2.22 0.71
C VAL A 61 -7.65 -1.02 -0.20
N THR A 62 -7.34 0.12 0.42
CA THR A 62 -6.93 1.36 -0.25
C THR A 62 -5.65 1.89 0.38
N PHE A 63 -4.84 2.55 -0.44
CA PHE A 63 -3.59 3.17 -0.03
C PHE A 63 -3.64 4.68 -0.32
N THR A 64 -3.17 5.48 0.63
CA THR A 64 -3.03 6.93 0.48
C THR A 64 -1.56 7.30 0.53
N CYS A 65 -1.07 8.01 -0.49
CA CYS A 65 0.27 8.57 -0.52
C CYS A 65 0.22 10.09 -0.32
N THR A 66 1.03 10.59 0.61
CA THR A 66 1.18 12.03 0.86
C THR A 66 2.63 12.43 0.66
N TYR A 67 2.85 13.51 -0.09
CA TYR A 67 4.18 14.11 -0.22
C TYR A 67 4.61 14.73 1.12
N VAL A 68 5.84 14.46 1.54
CA VAL A 68 6.39 14.94 2.80
C VAL A 68 7.45 16.03 2.55
N SER A 69 8.45 15.73 1.73
CA SER A 69 9.58 16.64 1.49
C SER A 69 10.41 16.22 0.26
N GLY A 70 11.37 17.06 -0.13
CA GLY A 70 12.30 16.79 -1.22
C GLY A 70 11.87 17.40 -2.56
N ASP A 71 12.41 16.89 -3.66
CA ASP A 71 12.15 17.45 -4.99
C ASP A 71 10.76 17.08 -5.51
N LEU A 72 10.11 17.99 -6.23
CA LEU A 72 8.90 17.64 -6.99
C LEU A 72 9.32 16.88 -8.26
N LEU A 73 9.25 15.54 -8.21
CA LEU A 73 9.73 14.63 -9.26
C LEU A 73 8.63 13.89 -10.00
N ILE A 74 7.41 13.83 -9.44
CA ILE A 74 6.32 12.99 -9.92
C ILE A 74 5.22 13.84 -10.55
N ALA A 75 4.80 13.49 -11.76
CA ALA A 75 3.62 14.09 -12.39
C ALA A 75 2.37 13.74 -11.57
N GLY A 76 1.60 14.76 -11.16
CA GLY A 76 0.49 14.60 -10.21
C GLY A 76 0.90 14.68 -8.73
N GLY A 77 2.19 14.86 -8.44
CA GLY A 77 2.72 15.16 -7.11
C GLY A 77 2.99 13.95 -6.22
N VAL A 78 2.24 12.86 -6.37
CA VAL A 78 2.41 11.61 -5.59
C VAL A 78 2.21 10.37 -6.49
N PRO A 79 2.81 9.22 -6.16
CA PRO A 79 2.50 7.97 -6.85
C PRO A 79 1.07 7.51 -6.55
N THR A 80 0.48 6.77 -7.51
CA THR A 80 -0.80 6.09 -7.35
C THR A 80 -0.56 4.63 -6.96
N VAL A 81 -1.33 4.11 -6.01
CA VAL A 81 -1.24 2.71 -5.57
C VAL A 81 -2.60 2.06 -5.73
N THR A 82 -2.62 0.91 -6.40
CA THR A 82 -3.83 0.10 -6.59
C THR A 82 -3.64 -1.25 -5.92
N ALA A 83 -4.53 -1.59 -4.98
CA ALA A 83 -4.55 -2.88 -4.33
C ALA A 83 -5.50 -3.86 -5.06
N THR A 84 -5.13 -5.13 -5.09
CA THR A 84 -5.95 -6.22 -5.64
C THR A 84 -5.90 -7.43 -4.71
N ALA A 85 -7.02 -8.14 -4.58
CA ALA A 85 -7.10 -9.36 -3.79
C ALA A 85 -7.21 -10.60 -4.68
N ALA A 86 -6.52 -11.67 -4.29
CA ALA A 86 -6.76 -13.03 -4.76
C ALA A 86 -7.10 -13.89 -3.54
N GLY A 87 -8.39 -13.95 -3.19
CA GLY A 87 -8.83 -14.58 -1.94
C GLY A 87 -8.30 -13.82 -0.73
N PHE A 88 -7.52 -14.50 0.12
CA PHE A 88 -6.94 -13.94 1.35
C PHE A 88 -5.61 -13.20 1.12
N ILE A 89 -5.12 -13.16 -0.12
CA ILE A 89 -3.81 -12.61 -0.45
C ILE A 89 -4.02 -11.25 -1.12
N TRP A 90 -3.47 -10.20 -0.51
CA TRP A 90 -3.45 -8.86 -1.06
C TRP A 90 -2.13 -8.59 -1.77
N THR A 91 -2.21 -7.94 -2.92
CA THR A 91 -1.08 -7.36 -3.66
C THR A 91 -1.37 -5.90 -3.95
N ALA A 92 -0.32 -5.10 -4.12
CA ALA A 92 -0.47 -3.70 -4.49
C ALA A 92 0.55 -3.31 -5.56
N THR A 93 0.10 -2.50 -6.51
CA THR A 93 0.93 -1.98 -7.60
C THR A 93 1.05 -0.48 -7.49
N MET A 94 2.28 0.01 -7.38
CA MET A 94 2.61 1.43 -7.42
C MET A 94 2.85 1.87 -8.86
N THR A 95 2.27 3.01 -9.25
CA THR A 95 2.46 3.63 -10.55
C THR A 95 2.73 5.12 -10.43
N PHE A 96 3.59 5.64 -11.31
CA PHE A 96 3.85 7.06 -11.43
C PHE A 96 4.50 7.41 -12.77
N ARG A 97 4.57 8.69 -13.09
CA ARG A 97 5.40 9.25 -14.17
C ARG A 97 6.36 10.26 -13.59
N THR A 98 7.62 10.22 -14.02
CA THR A 98 8.58 11.24 -13.63
C THR A 98 8.33 12.53 -14.41
N LEU A 99 8.74 13.67 -13.87
CA LEU A 99 8.81 14.91 -14.64
C LEU A 99 10.07 14.88 -15.53
N PRO A 100 9.99 15.37 -16.78
CA PRO A 100 11.12 15.38 -17.71
C PRO A 100 12.25 16.30 -17.21
N TYR A 101 13.50 15.90 -17.43
CA TYR A 101 14.69 16.68 -17.06
C TYR A 101 14.76 17.06 -15.57
N ARG A 102 14.24 16.19 -14.70
CA ARG A 102 14.26 16.37 -13.25
C ARG A 102 14.87 15.15 -12.59
N ASN A 103 15.90 15.41 -11.79
CA ASN A 103 16.54 14.43 -10.93
C ASN A 103 16.47 14.92 -9.47
N GLY A 104 16.72 14.03 -8.52
CA GLY A 104 16.69 14.35 -7.09
C GLY A 104 16.02 13.26 -6.27
N LYS A 105 15.55 13.61 -5.07
CA LYS A 105 14.91 12.67 -4.15
C LYS A 105 13.68 13.28 -3.50
N ALA A 106 12.58 12.52 -3.51
CA ALA A 106 11.31 12.88 -2.87
C ALA A 106 10.95 11.87 -1.79
N THR A 107 10.44 12.34 -0.65
CA THR A 107 9.96 11.52 0.47
C THR A 107 8.44 11.58 0.54
N PHE A 108 7.83 10.41 0.75
CA PHE A 108 6.39 10.23 0.84
C PHE A 108 6.03 9.42 2.07
N LEU A 109 4.86 9.71 2.63
CA LEU A 109 4.22 8.92 3.66
C LEU A 109 3.08 8.12 3.03
N MET A 110 3.07 6.81 3.23
CA MET A 110 1.99 5.93 2.80
C MET A 110 1.20 5.45 4.01
N THR A 111 -0.12 5.40 3.88
CA THR A 111 -1.04 4.77 4.84
C THR A 111 -1.98 3.82 4.11
N MET A 112 -2.47 2.81 4.81
CA MET A 112 -3.40 1.81 4.31
C MET A 112 -4.72 1.86 5.09
N ASN A 113 -5.82 1.59 4.41
CA ASN A 113 -7.15 1.40 4.99
C ASN A 113 -7.74 0.11 4.39
N ASP A 114 -8.27 -0.77 5.21
CA ASP A 114 -8.84 -2.08 4.81
C ASP A 114 -10.37 -2.09 4.66
N GLY A 115 -11.00 -0.92 4.79
CA GLY A 115 -12.44 -0.73 4.73
C GLY A 115 -13.17 -1.01 6.05
N GLY A 116 -12.44 -1.42 7.10
CA GLY A 116 -13.02 -1.90 8.34
C GLY A 116 -13.54 -0.87 9.32
N GLY A 117 -14.66 -1.27 9.96
CA GLY A 117 -15.25 -0.68 11.15
C GLY A 117 -15.29 0.85 11.21
N THR A 118 -15.25 1.38 12.42
CA THR A 118 -15.34 2.83 12.70
C THR A 118 -14.40 3.61 11.78
N PRO A 119 -14.89 4.64 11.05
CA PRO A 119 -14.06 5.44 10.16
C PRO A 119 -12.77 5.88 10.85
N GLY A 120 -11.60 5.44 10.35
CA GLY A 120 -10.31 6.00 10.75
C GLY A 120 -9.29 5.07 11.41
N ILE A 121 -9.51 3.75 11.47
CA ILE A 121 -8.40 2.82 11.75
C ILE A 121 -7.59 2.67 10.46
N PHE A 122 -6.62 3.55 10.29
CA PHE A 122 -5.59 3.43 9.27
C PHE A 122 -4.41 2.65 9.85
N SER A 123 -3.61 2.05 8.97
CA SER A 123 -2.32 1.54 9.36
C SER A 123 -1.44 2.66 9.92
N HIS A 124 -0.42 2.27 10.67
CA HIS A 124 0.78 3.08 10.85
C HIS A 124 1.28 3.61 9.50
N GLY A 125 1.77 4.86 9.50
CA GLY A 125 2.29 5.51 8.31
C GLY A 125 3.73 5.09 8.02
N GLU A 126 3.98 4.56 6.82
CA GLU A 126 5.30 4.13 6.39
C GLU A 126 5.92 5.15 5.43
N ASN A 127 7.13 5.62 5.74
CA ASN A 127 7.87 6.53 4.87
C ASN A 127 8.66 5.74 3.83
N PHE A 128 8.63 6.22 2.58
CA PHE A 128 9.51 5.75 1.52
C PHE A 128 9.96 6.92 0.65
N THR A 129 10.96 6.64 -0.18
CA THR A 129 11.53 7.65 -1.08
C THR A 129 11.49 7.19 -2.51
N ILE A 130 11.31 8.14 -3.42
CA ILE A 130 11.54 7.97 -4.85
C ILE A 130 12.74 8.83 -5.22
N GLU A 131 13.79 8.18 -5.68
CA GLU A 131 15.01 8.82 -6.18
C GLU A 131 15.06 8.74 -7.70
N VAL A 132 15.25 9.89 -8.35
CA VAL A 132 15.46 9.99 -9.79
C VAL A 132 16.92 10.35 -10.01
N LEU A 133 17.70 9.41 -10.52
CA LEU A 133 19.12 9.60 -10.78
C LEU A 133 19.33 10.41 -12.07
N PRO A 134 20.29 11.35 -12.10
CA PRO A 134 20.61 12.10 -13.31
C PRO A 134 21.18 11.17 -14.39
N VAL A 135 20.96 11.53 -15.65
CA VAL A 135 21.53 10.92 -16.84
C VAL A 135 22.44 11.96 -17.49
N ASN A 136 23.60 11.52 -17.96
CA ASN A 136 24.50 12.44 -18.64
C ASN A 136 23.96 12.75 -20.05
N ASN A 137 23.42 13.95 -20.25
CA ASN A 137 22.99 14.42 -21.56
C ASN A 137 24.20 14.97 -22.35
N PRO A 138 24.52 14.47 -23.55
CA PRO A 138 25.64 14.97 -24.34
C PRO A 138 25.39 16.42 -24.81
N PRO A 139 26.45 17.23 -25.04
CA PRO A 139 26.31 18.57 -25.61
C PRO A 139 25.62 18.50 -26.99
N ALA A 140 24.74 19.48 -27.27
CA ALA A 140 24.09 19.66 -28.57
C ALA A 140 25.05 20.21 -29.63
#